data_AF-A0A1M5KYG3-F1
#
_entry.id   AF-A0A1M5KYG3-F1
#
_cell.length_a   1.000
_cell.length_b   1.000
_cell.length_c   1.000
_cell.angle_alpha   90.00
_cell.angle_beta   90.00
_cell.angle_gamma   90.00
#
_symmetry.space_group_name_H-M   'P 1'
#
loop_
_entity.id
_entity.type
_entity.pdbx_description
1 polymer ?
#
loop_
_entity_poly.entity_id
_entity_poly.type
_entity_poly.pdbx_seq_one_letter_code
_entity_poly.pdbx_strand_id
1 'polypeptide(L)'
;MKNNSSKDKLWTVLIYANGNSDLEPEISKSLLDMERIGTGTNANVIVQLARAPYELVKTVRPNLFRRTDIDGDWSGVRRYLVKEEPDTPQSRNFQSVVLDDLGDVNMADPSTLNDFIIWGTKRFPSKHIMLILAGHGAGFMGILPDYTLKCPQIMSVNGVNVAINKATEKTGKKVDILLLDSCYMNMIETIYELGIGKKSPDYLITPQISPIEGLPYKTIMELLRETSNKDNINTFAKTLVYKIDKTLNKKKIKLKVFRLNKFLLILTKITISNISKLIIKDGVDIKKYATKLDKGFPAIDLCDLINILNNLTSSFFMLINTFILRVCIKFIQVALYEDKSNVVDSNGLFIFTPDNNYFKLIEKYYSKMSFTDNNKWIFYLSGKKDNCRFDDIPFKYTLPLPENMPIEGIKSVIISYKPNLSQNDLNVIIDDLGWSDCTKLQ
;
A
#
# COMPACT_ATOMS: atom_id res chain seq x y z
N MET A 1 40.43 17.67 20.48
CA MET A 1 39.42 17.11 19.55
C MET A 1 38.05 17.50 20.06
N LYS A 2 37.33 18.38 19.37
CA LYS A 2 35.97 18.78 19.77
C LYS A 2 35.00 17.65 19.41
N ASN A 3 34.35 17.09 20.43
CA ASN A 3 33.18 16.22 20.30
C ASN A 3 32.04 16.98 19.61
N ASN A 4 31.89 16.83 18.30
CA ASN A 4 30.65 17.17 17.61
C ASN A 4 29.72 15.97 17.71
N SER A 5 28.98 15.88 18.83
CA SER A 5 27.76 15.07 18.85
C SER A 5 26.75 15.72 17.91
N SER A 6 26.72 15.33 16.63
CA SER A 6 25.56 15.66 15.79
C SER A 6 24.36 14.96 16.43
N LYS A 7 23.46 15.71 17.06
CA LYS A 7 22.20 15.18 17.59
C LYS A 7 21.43 14.60 16.41
N ASP A 8 21.39 13.28 16.29
CA ASP A 8 20.52 12.58 15.34
C ASP A 8 19.10 13.17 15.42
N LYS A 9 18.46 13.38 14.26
CA LYS A 9 17.07 13.87 14.24
C LYS A 9 16.13 12.84 14.84
N LEU A 10 14.96 13.28 15.30
CA LEU A 10 13.97 12.38 15.88
C LEU A 10 13.44 11.40 14.82
N TRP A 11 13.10 11.91 13.64
CA TRP A 11 12.56 11.13 12.53
C TRP A 11 13.42 11.22 11.29
N THR A 12 13.56 10.10 10.59
CA THR A 12 13.81 10.08 9.15
C THR A 12 12.58 9.47 8.49
N VAL A 13 11.98 10.24 7.59
CA VAL A 13 10.81 9.86 6.81
C VAL A 13 11.28 9.58 5.40
N LEU A 14 11.14 8.32 4.98
CA LEU A 14 11.47 7.85 3.66
C LEU A 14 10.17 7.72 2.88
N ILE A 15 10.01 8.49 1.82
CA ILE A 15 8.81 8.52 0.98
C ILE A 15 9.19 7.95 -0.37
N TYR A 16 8.66 6.77 -0.66
CA TYR A 16 8.84 6.09 -1.95
C TYR A 16 7.61 6.37 -2.80
N ALA A 17 7.69 7.43 -3.60
CA ALA A 17 6.59 8.04 -4.32
C ALA A 17 6.64 7.62 -5.79
N ASN A 18 5.82 6.61 -6.14
CA ASN A 18 5.84 6.01 -7.47
C ASN A 18 4.88 6.73 -8.43
N GLY A 19 5.42 7.70 -9.18
CA GLY A 19 4.76 8.32 -10.31
C GLY A 19 5.16 7.73 -11.66
N ASN A 20 5.81 6.55 -11.73
CA ASN A 20 5.93 5.76 -12.97
C ASN A 20 4.57 5.14 -13.36
N SER A 21 3.51 5.94 -13.30
CA SER A 21 2.13 5.57 -13.55
C SER A 21 1.34 6.80 -14.01
N ASP A 22 0.04 6.64 -14.23
CA ASP A 22 -0.87 7.74 -14.53
C ASP A 22 -1.06 8.74 -13.36
N LEU A 23 -0.55 8.42 -12.16
CA LEU A 23 -0.54 9.28 -10.98
C LEU A 23 0.66 10.24 -10.90
N GLU A 24 1.53 10.28 -11.92
CA GLU A 24 2.67 11.22 -11.98
C GLU A 24 2.28 12.64 -11.56
N PRO A 25 1.16 13.24 -12.03
CA PRO A 25 0.81 14.60 -11.68
C PRO A 25 0.61 14.83 -10.17
N GLU A 26 -0.10 13.90 -9.53
CA GLU A 26 -0.43 13.97 -8.11
C GLU A 26 0.80 13.65 -7.23
N ILE A 27 1.62 12.71 -7.67
CA ILE A 27 2.89 12.35 -7.02
C ILE A 27 3.87 13.54 -7.06
N SER A 28 4.05 14.18 -8.22
CA SER A 28 4.87 15.39 -8.36
C SER A 28 4.33 16.56 -7.53
N LYS A 29 3.01 16.77 -7.52
CA LYS A 29 2.39 17.81 -6.69
C LYS A 29 2.60 17.59 -5.19
N SER A 30 2.65 16.34 -4.75
CA SER A 30 2.89 16.02 -3.33
C SER A 30 4.23 16.53 -2.83
N LEU A 31 5.27 16.55 -3.69
CA LEU A 31 6.57 17.16 -3.33
C LEU A 31 6.46 18.68 -3.15
N LEU A 32 5.75 19.39 -4.04
CA LEU A 32 5.50 20.83 -3.87
C LEU A 32 4.71 21.12 -2.57
N ASP A 33 3.73 20.27 -2.25
CA ASP A 33 2.95 20.40 -1.03
C ASP A 33 3.80 20.17 0.23
N MET A 34 4.79 19.26 0.15
CA MET A 34 5.78 19.05 1.21
C MET A 34 6.73 20.24 1.35
N GLU A 35 7.22 20.83 0.25
CA GLU A 35 8.13 21.99 0.25
C GLU A 35 7.50 23.21 0.90
N ARG A 36 6.21 23.49 0.63
CA ARG A 36 5.50 24.64 1.20
C ARG A 36 5.47 24.67 2.72
N ILE A 37 5.50 23.50 3.35
CA ILE A 37 5.47 23.38 4.81
C ILE A 37 6.86 23.08 5.35
N GLY A 38 7.59 22.13 4.77
CA GLY A 38 8.85 21.65 5.34
C GLY A 38 8.68 21.02 6.73
N THR A 39 9.79 20.63 7.36
CA THR A 39 9.78 20.08 8.74
C THR A 39 10.68 20.88 9.70
N GLY A 40 11.20 22.03 9.26
CA GLY A 40 12.27 22.74 9.95
C GLY A 40 13.45 21.80 10.22
N THR A 41 13.90 21.72 11.46
CA THR A 41 15.03 20.87 11.87
C THR A 41 14.64 19.52 12.48
N ASN A 42 13.34 19.21 12.62
CA ASN A 42 12.87 18.11 13.48
C ASN A 42 12.90 16.73 12.82
N ALA A 43 12.78 16.66 11.49
CA ALA A 43 12.84 15.42 10.72
C ALA A 43 13.75 15.56 9.49
N ASN A 44 14.29 14.44 9.02
CA ASN A 44 14.78 14.32 7.65
C ASN A 44 13.63 13.78 6.81
N VAL A 45 13.24 14.46 5.74
CA VAL A 45 12.22 13.97 4.81
C VAL A 45 12.89 13.76 3.46
N ILE A 46 12.96 12.50 3.04
CA ILE A 46 13.60 12.07 1.81
C ILE A 46 12.52 11.50 0.92
N VAL A 47 12.50 11.93 -0.34
CA VAL A 47 11.55 11.44 -1.35
C VAL A 47 12.33 10.77 -2.47
N GLN A 48 12.09 9.49 -2.74
CA GLN A 48 12.42 8.89 -4.03
C GLN A 48 11.18 9.04 -4.93
N LEU A 49 11.23 10.01 -5.83
CA LEU A 49 10.15 10.43 -6.70
C LEU A 49 10.38 9.86 -8.10
N ALA A 50 9.42 9.09 -8.58
CA ALA A 50 9.40 8.62 -9.96
C ALA A 50 8.41 9.42 -10.79
N ARG A 51 8.72 9.67 -12.06
CA ARG A 51 7.86 10.41 -13.00
C ARG A 51 7.79 9.67 -14.32
N ALA A 52 6.57 9.27 -14.69
CA ALA A 52 6.27 8.75 -16.02
C ALA A 52 6.36 9.87 -17.08
N PRO A 53 6.74 9.53 -18.32
CA PRO A 53 6.61 10.47 -19.44
C PRO A 53 5.17 10.96 -19.61
N TYR A 54 5.00 12.24 -19.94
CA TYR A 54 3.69 12.85 -20.12
C TYR A 54 2.81 12.11 -21.14
N GLU A 55 3.40 11.57 -22.22
CA GLU A 55 2.62 10.86 -23.24
C GLU A 55 1.97 9.57 -22.67
N LEU A 56 2.60 8.89 -21.70
CA LEU A 56 1.96 7.78 -20.99
C LEU A 56 0.74 8.27 -20.22
N VAL A 57 0.93 9.33 -19.41
CA VAL A 57 -0.14 9.91 -18.58
C VAL A 57 -1.31 10.37 -19.44
N LYS A 58 -1.04 11.11 -20.53
CA LYS A 58 -2.04 11.61 -21.47
C LYS A 58 -2.81 10.49 -22.17
N THR A 59 -2.13 9.39 -22.50
CA THR A 59 -2.76 8.24 -23.16
C THR A 59 -3.75 7.54 -22.23
N VAL A 60 -3.36 7.33 -20.97
CA VAL A 60 -4.23 6.74 -19.94
C VAL A 60 -5.32 7.74 -19.49
N ARG A 61 -4.99 9.03 -19.32
CA ARG A 61 -5.84 10.12 -18.80
C ARG A 61 -5.96 11.30 -19.79
N PRO A 62 -6.68 11.18 -20.92
CA PRO A 62 -6.74 12.23 -21.93
C PRO A 62 -7.52 13.48 -21.49
N ASN A 63 -8.33 13.37 -20.44
CA ASN A 63 -9.03 14.50 -19.83
C ASN A 63 -8.08 15.39 -19.01
N LEU A 64 -6.81 15.00 -18.85
CA LEU A 64 -5.77 15.86 -18.30
C LEU A 64 -5.26 16.77 -19.43
N PHE A 65 -5.98 17.86 -19.69
CA PHE A 65 -5.79 18.73 -20.86
C PHE A 65 -4.46 19.52 -20.88
N ARG A 66 -3.64 19.44 -19.82
CA ARG A 66 -2.36 20.17 -19.72
C ARG A 66 -1.31 19.34 -18.98
N ARG A 67 -0.06 19.50 -19.42
CA ARG A 67 1.12 19.12 -18.64
C ARG A 67 1.04 19.78 -17.27
N THR A 68 1.62 19.13 -16.28
CA THR A 68 1.67 19.68 -14.91
C THR A 68 2.51 20.95 -14.87
N ASP A 69 3.46 21.08 -15.79
CA ASP A 69 4.51 22.10 -15.81
C ASP A 69 5.25 22.16 -14.47
N ILE A 70 5.29 21.04 -13.74
CA ILE A 70 5.99 20.91 -12.46
C ILE A 70 7.43 20.49 -12.77
N ASP A 71 8.37 21.39 -12.49
CA ASP A 71 9.80 21.12 -12.66
C ASP A 71 10.17 20.61 -14.07
N GLY A 72 9.54 21.17 -15.10
CA GLY A 72 9.68 20.70 -16.48
C GLY A 72 9.03 19.35 -16.77
N ASP A 73 9.48 18.67 -17.83
CA ASP A 73 8.89 17.43 -18.36
C ASP A 73 9.88 16.26 -18.31
N TRP A 74 10.75 16.23 -17.31
CA TRP A 74 11.67 15.11 -17.13
C TRP A 74 10.92 13.85 -16.66
N SER A 75 11.39 12.70 -17.10
CA SER A 75 10.95 11.37 -16.65
C SER A 75 12.10 10.60 -16.02
N GLY A 76 11.77 9.56 -15.26
CA GLY A 76 12.74 8.74 -14.51
C GLY A 76 12.57 8.90 -13.00
N VAL A 77 13.60 8.57 -12.24
CA VAL A 77 13.54 8.54 -10.77
C VAL A 77 14.65 9.35 -10.14
N ARG A 78 14.29 10.24 -9.21
CA ARG A 78 15.23 11.08 -8.46
C ARG A 78 15.01 10.98 -6.98
N ARG A 79 16.07 11.23 -6.20
CA ARG A 79 16.02 11.33 -4.74
C ARG A 79 16.13 12.79 -4.32
N TYR A 80 15.26 13.23 -3.43
CA TYR A 80 15.19 14.59 -2.93
C TYR A 80 15.34 14.62 -1.41
N LEU A 81 16.09 15.59 -0.89
CA LEU A 81 15.93 16.07 0.49
C LEU A 81 14.94 17.22 0.46
N VAL A 82 13.79 17.04 1.12
CA VAL A 82 12.76 18.09 1.14
C VAL A 82 13.30 19.33 1.85
N LYS A 83 13.24 20.47 1.15
CA LYS A 83 13.57 21.78 1.69
C LYS A 83 12.29 22.57 1.89
N GLU A 84 12.21 23.29 3.01
CA GLU A 84 11.13 24.25 3.22
C GLU A 84 11.29 25.44 2.27
N GLU A 85 10.24 25.75 1.52
CA GLU A 85 10.17 26.91 0.64
C GLU A 85 8.71 27.43 0.57
N PRO A 86 8.32 28.34 1.48
CA PRO A 86 6.97 28.86 1.58
C PRO A 86 6.52 29.61 0.31
N ASP A 87 7.46 30.15 -0.46
CA ASP A 87 7.26 30.93 -1.69
C ASP A 87 7.26 30.08 -2.97
N THR A 88 7.18 28.75 -2.86
CA THR A 88 6.96 27.85 -4.00
C THR A 88 5.64 28.07 -4.80
N PRO A 89 4.64 28.92 -4.45
CA PRO A 89 3.44 29.07 -5.28
C PRO A 89 3.68 29.63 -6.70
N GLN A 90 4.77 30.35 -6.99
CA GLN A 90 4.95 31.00 -8.29
C GLN A 90 5.80 30.22 -9.31
N SER A 91 6.78 29.41 -8.90
CA SER A 91 7.76 28.84 -9.85
C SER A 91 7.39 27.46 -10.40
N ARG A 92 6.48 26.71 -9.76
CA ARG A 92 6.17 25.28 -10.06
C ARG A 92 7.38 24.34 -10.17
N ASN A 93 8.59 24.80 -9.90
CA ASN A 93 9.82 24.02 -9.93
C ASN A 93 10.15 23.52 -8.53
N PHE A 94 10.69 22.30 -8.44
CA PHE A 94 11.12 21.76 -7.16
C PHE A 94 12.27 22.58 -6.59
N GLN A 95 12.19 22.87 -5.29
CA GLN A 95 13.21 23.62 -4.54
C GLN A 95 14.01 22.71 -3.60
N SER A 96 13.53 21.48 -3.41
CA SER A 96 14.20 20.40 -2.70
C SER A 96 15.53 20.03 -3.36
N VAL A 97 16.50 19.64 -2.53
CA VAL A 97 17.84 19.31 -3.01
C VAL A 97 17.80 17.95 -3.69
N VAL A 98 18.15 17.89 -4.97
CA VAL A 98 18.40 16.62 -5.68
C VAL A 98 19.64 15.97 -5.09
N LEU A 99 19.47 14.80 -4.49
CA LEU A 99 20.52 14.00 -3.86
C LEU A 99 21.10 12.95 -4.80
N ASP A 100 20.30 12.49 -5.76
CA ASP A 100 20.63 11.41 -6.70
C ASP A 100 19.66 11.45 -7.90
N ASP A 101 20.17 11.14 -9.09
CA ASP A 101 19.37 10.89 -10.30
C ASP A 101 19.61 9.43 -10.70
N LEU A 102 18.60 8.60 -10.52
CA LEU A 102 18.67 7.16 -10.74
C LEU A 102 18.33 6.79 -12.20
N GLY A 103 17.86 7.74 -13.01
CA GLY A 103 17.33 7.46 -14.34
C GLY A 103 16.14 6.50 -14.31
N ASP A 104 16.08 5.59 -15.27
CA ASP A 104 14.98 4.65 -15.45
C ASP A 104 15.15 3.40 -14.58
N VAL A 105 14.87 3.53 -13.29
CA VAL A 105 14.77 2.37 -12.38
C VAL A 105 13.32 1.93 -12.20
N ASN A 106 13.14 0.61 -12.14
CA ASN A 106 11.84 0.01 -11.91
C ASN A 106 11.38 0.24 -10.47
N MET A 107 10.32 1.01 -10.30
CA MET A 107 9.77 1.33 -8.98
C MET A 107 8.98 0.18 -8.36
N ALA A 108 8.55 -0.79 -9.16
CA ALA A 108 7.89 -2.01 -8.69
C ALA A 108 8.89 -3.07 -8.19
N ASP A 109 10.20 -2.94 -8.45
CA ASP A 109 11.21 -3.91 -8.01
C ASP A 109 11.48 -3.79 -6.49
N PRO A 110 11.27 -4.87 -5.71
CA PRO A 110 11.60 -4.89 -4.27
C PRO A 110 13.05 -4.52 -3.96
N SER A 111 13.99 -4.76 -4.88
CA SER A 111 15.39 -4.40 -4.73
C SER A 111 15.59 -2.88 -4.74
N THR A 112 14.87 -2.16 -5.60
CA THR A 112 14.87 -0.69 -5.63
C THR A 112 14.38 -0.10 -4.31
N LEU A 113 13.31 -0.66 -3.73
CA LEU A 113 12.81 -0.25 -2.41
C LEU A 113 13.81 -0.58 -1.30
N ASN A 114 14.37 -1.79 -1.29
CA ASN A 114 15.39 -2.21 -0.33
C ASN A 114 16.58 -1.25 -0.34
N ASP A 115 17.07 -0.89 -1.53
CA ASP A 115 18.22 -0.02 -1.69
C ASP A 115 17.91 1.41 -1.25
N PHE A 116 16.70 1.91 -1.52
CA PHE A 116 16.24 3.20 -1.02
C PHE A 116 16.21 3.25 0.52
N ILE A 117 15.66 2.21 1.16
CA ILE A 117 15.61 2.14 2.63
C ILE A 117 17.03 2.11 3.20
N ILE A 118 17.91 1.25 2.68
CA ILE A 118 19.29 1.15 3.14
C ILE A 118 20.02 2.48 2.98
N TRP A 119 19.93 3.09 1.79
CA TRP A 119 20.60 4.34 1.48
C TRP A 119 20.10 5.48 2.37
N GLY A 120 18.78 5.64 2.47
CA GLY A 120 18.15 6.73 3.23
C GLY A 120 18.45 6.62 4.72
N THR A 121 18.32 5.42 5.29
CA THR A 121 18.58 5.17 6.71
C THR A 121 20.06 5.35 7.08
N LYS A 122 21.00 4.98 6.20
CA LYS A 122 22.44 5.19 6.44
C LYS A 122 22.86 6.64 6.30
N ARG A 123 22.34 7.34 5.28
CA ARG A 123 22.71 8.73 4.98
C ARG A 123 22.08 9.72 5.96
N PHE A 124 20.91 9.41 6.49
CA PHE A 124 20.14 10.27 7.38
C PHE A 124 19.78 9.53 8.67
N PRO A 125 20.77 9.33 9.58
CA PRO A 125 20.52 8.65 10.85
C PRO A 125 19.52 9.42 11.72
N SER A 126 18.68 8.66 12.41
CA SER A 126 17.64 9.18 13.29
C SER A 126 17.25 8.15 14.35
N LYS A 127 16.43 8.59 15.31
CA LYS A 127 15.85 7.71 16.33
C LYS A 127 14.77 6.78 15.76
N HIS A 128 13.89 7.32 14.91
CA HIS A 128 12.77 6.60 14.33
C HIS A 128 12.73 6.72 12.80
N ILE A 129 12.30 5.64 12.14
CA ILE A 129 12.11 5.56 10.69
C ILE A 129 10.62 5.41 10.39
N MET A 130 10.08 6.33 9.60
CA MET A 130 8.77 6.18 8.95
C MET A 130 8.99 5.94 7.47
N LEU A 131 8.37 4.89 6.91
CA LEU A 131 8.37 4.59 5.49
C LEU A 131 6.97 4.84 4.94
N ILE A 132 6.86 5.70 3.92
CA ILE A 132 5.64 5.96 3.18
C ILE A 132 5.78 5.36 1.78
N LEU A 133 4.85 4.49 1.39
CA LEU A 133 4.73 4.00 0.02
C LEU A 133 3.53 4.67 -0.63
N ALA A 134 3.75 5.44 -1.69
CA ALA A 134 2.72 6.29 -2.29
C ALA A 134 2.54 6.01 -3.78
N GLY A 135 1.31 5.76 -4.20
CA GLY A 135 0.93 5.41 -5.57
C GLY A 135 -0.24 4.42 -5.60
N HIS A 136 -0.39 3.71 -6.71
CA HIS A 136 -1.46 2.71 -6.85
C HIS A 136 -1.30 1.52 -5.91
N GLY A 137 -2.43 1.00 -5.42
CA GLY A 137 -2.52 -0.24 -4.65
C GLY A 137 -3.51 -1.19 -5.30
N ALA A 138 -3.21 -2.49 -5.26
CA ALA A 138 -4.04 -3.56 -5.82
C ALA A 138 -4.36 -4.62 -4.76
N GLY A 139 -4.44 -4.20 -3.49
CA GLY A 139 -4.68 -5.07 -2.35
C GLY A 139 -3.62 -6.18 -2.23
N PHE A 140 -4.08 -7.42 -2.14
CA PHE A 140 -3.17 -8.56 -1.98
C PHE A 140 -2.28 -8.83 -3.20
N MET A 141 -2.67 -8.38 -4.41
CA MET A 141 -1.86 -8.62 -5.62
C MET A 141 -0.57 -7.82 -5.63
N GLY A 142 -0.52 -6.69 -4.91
CA GLY A 142 0.65 -5.86 -4.82
C GLY A 142 0.36 -4.37 -4.73
N ILE A 143 1.42 -3.60 -4.86
CA ILE A 143 1.44 -2.14 -4.72
C ILE A 143 2.46 -1.54 -5.70
N LEU A 144 2.30 -0.24 -5.97
CA LEU A 144 3.24 0.60 -6.71
C LEU A 144 3.63 0.02 -8.08
N PRO A 145 2.66 -0.22 -8.96
CA PRO A 145 2.96 -0.69 -10.29
C PRO A 145 3.78 0.34 -11.09
N ASP A 146 4.65 -0.17 -11.95
CA ASP A 146 5.45 0.61 -12.89
C ASP A 146 4.92 0.38 -14.30
N TYR A 147 4.30 1.41 -14.86
CA TYR A 147 3.70 1.42 -16.20
C TYR A 147 4.68 1.88 -17.28
N THR A 148 5.87 2.38 -16.90
CA THR A 148 6.86 2.88 -17.87
C THR A 148 7.63 1.76 -18.57
N LEU A 149 7.49 0.53 -18.08
CA LEU A 149 8.11 -0.65 -18.63
C LEU A 149 7.34 -1.19 -19.85
N LYS A 150 8.05 -1.89 -20.75
CA LYS A 150 7.43 -2.63 -21.87
C LYS A 150 6.34 -3.58 -21.37
N CYS A 151 6.58 -4.24 -20.25
CA CYS A 151 5.55 -4.96 -19.53
C CYS A 151 5.36 -4.37 -18.15
N PRO A 152 4.19 -3.76 -17.88
CA PRO A 152 3.89 -3.22 -16.58
C PRO A 152 4.06 -4.25 -15.48
N GLN A 153 4.70 -3.83 -14.41
CA GLN A 153 5.02 -4.69 -13.27
C GLN A 153 4.46 -4.13 -11.99
N ILE A 154 4.25 -4.99 -10.99
CA ILE A 154 3.76 -4.62 -9.66
C ILE A 154 4.61 -5.26 -8.57
N MET A 155 4.83 -4.52 -7.48
CA MET A 155 5.55 -5.03 -6.32
C MET A 155 4.61 -5.91 -5.50
N SER A 156 4.93 -7.19 -5.35
CA SER A 156 4.15 -8.06 -4.45
C SER A 156 4.25 -7.56 -3.00
N VAL A 157 3.19 -7.80 -2.20
CA VAL A 157 3.19 -7.43 -0.77
C VAL A 157 4.32 -8.14 -0.01
N ASN A 158 4.63 -9.39 -0.38
CA ASN A 158 5.80 -10.09 0.14
C ASN A 158 7.12 -9.39 -0.24
N GLY A 159 7.23 -8.86 -1.46
CA GLY A 159 8.37 -8.06 -1.89
C GLY A 159 8.62 -6.85 -0.98
N VAL A 160 7.56 -6.13 -0.61
CA VAL A 160 7.64 -5.02 0.37
C VAL A 160 8.16 -5.52 1.72
N ASN A 161 7.60 -6.61 2.25
CA ASN A 161 8.04 -7.20 3.51
C ASN A 161 9.54 -7.55 3.47
N VAL A 162 9.97 -8.29 2.45
CA VAL A 162 11.37 -8.74 2.33
C VAL A 162 12.32 -7.55 2.18
N ALA A 163 11.96 -6.53 1.40
CA ALA A 163 12.74 -5.31 1.25
C ALA A 163 12.96 -4.60 2.59
N ILE A 164 11.90 -4.41 3.38
CA ILE A 164 11.99 -3.80 4.72
C ILE A 164 12.85 -4.64 5.67
N ASN A 165 12.66 -5.96 5.67
CA ASN A 165 13.40 -6.85 6.57
C ASN A 165 14.89 -6.88 6.24
N LYS A 166 15.25 -7.01 4.96
CA LYS A 166 16.66 -6.99 4.53
C LYS A 166 17.30 -5.63 4.77
N ALA A 167 16.61 -4.54 4.50
CA ALA A 167 17.11 -3.21 4.81
C ALA A 167 17.35 -3.06 6.31
N THR A 168 16.44 -3.54 7.16
CA THR A 168 16.62 -3.54 8.63
C THR A 168 17.81 -4.39 9.07
N GLU A 169 18.01 -5.57 8.49
CA GLU A 169 19.18 -6.42 8.76
C GLU A 169 20.49 -5.73 8.37
N LYS A 170 20.50 -4.99 7.25
CA LYS A 170 21.69 -4.31 6.73
C LYS A 170 22.03 -3.01 7.46
N THR A 171 21.03 -2.30 7.98
CA THR A 171 21.20 -0.99 8.64
C THR A 171 21.23 -1.10 10.16
N GLY A 172 20.69 -2.19 10.73
CA GLY A 172 20.44 -2.31 12.17
C GLY A 172 19.31 -1.39 12.67
N LYS A 173 18.57 -0.75 11.75
CA LYS A 173 17.51 0.22 12.06
C LYS A 173 16.19 -0.26 11.48
N LYS A 174 15.22 -0.43 12.38
CA LYS A 174 13.88 -0.91 12.07
C LYS A 174 13.03 0.24 11.53
N VAL A 175 12.12 -0.06 10.60
CA VAL A 175 11.00 0.83 10.25
C VAL A 175 9.99 0.80 11.40
N ASP A 176 9.73 1.92 12.07
CA ASP A 176 8.75 1.99 13.17
C ASP A 176 7.32 2.03 12.61
N ILE A 177 7.09 2.86 11.59
CA ILE A 177 5.79 3.06 10.95
C ILE A 177 5.91 2.83 9.45
N LEU A 178 5.10 1.92 8.92
CA LEU A 178 4.82 1.79 7.50
C LEU A 178 3.48 2.46 7.21
N LEU A 179 3.47 3.49 6.38
CA LEU A 179 2.26 4.12 5.88
C LEU A 179 2.11 3.77 4.40
N LEU A 180 0.93 3.29 4.03
CA LEU A 180 0.56 3.01 2.65
C LEU A 180 -0.43 4.08 2.19
N ASP A 181 0.04 5.00 1.34
CA ASP A 181 -0.79 5.95 0.61
C ASP A 181 -1.21 5.29 -0.72
N SER A 182 -2.01 4.24 -0.57
CA SER A 182 -2.49 3.37 -1.66
C SER A 182 -3.83 2.72 -1.29
N CYS A 183 -4.66 2.49 -2.29
CA CYS A 183 -5.98 1.89 -2.12
C CYS A 183 -5.90 0.41 -1.70
N TYR A 184 -6.93 -0.05 -0.98
CA TYR A 184 -7.20 -1.47 -0.69
C TYR A 184 -6.14 -2.20 0.15
N MET A 185 -5.25 -1.49 0.84
CA MET A 185 -4.15 -2.12 1.59
C MET A 185 -4.55 -2.55 3.02
N ASN A 186 -5.78 -2.29 3.45
CA ASN A 186 -6.36 -2.72 4.74
C ASN A 186 -7.05 -4.09 4.67
N MET A 187 -6.55 -4.97 3.81
CA MET A 187 -6.94 -6.38 3.74
C MET A 187 -6.17 -7.19 4.77
N ILE A 188 -6.81 -8.19 5.39
CA ILE A 188 -6.14 -9.04 6.38
C ILE A 188 -4.99 -9.84 5.75
N GLU A 189 -5.11 -10.21 4.48
CA GLU A 189 -4.03 -10.83 3.70
C GLU A 189 -2.79 -9.94 3.65
N THR A 190 -2.99 -8.67 3.29
CA THR A 190 -1.92 -7.66 3.20
C THR A 190 -1.30 -7.38 4.56
N ILE A 191 -2.13 -7.17 5.59
CA ILE A 191 -1.67 -6.89 6.96
C ILE A 191 -0.88 -8.07 7.52
N TYR A 192 -1.35 -9.31 7.28
CA TYR A 192 -0.61 -10.52 7.64
C TYR A 192 0.74 -10.54 6.96
N GLU A 193 0.76 -10.41 5.63
CA GLU A 193 1.99 -10.53 4.84
C GLU A 193 3.04 -9.50 5.28
N LEU A 194 2.65 -8.25 5.55
CA LEU A 194 3.56 -7.20 6.03
C LEU A 194 4.06 -7.42 7.47
N GLY A 195 3.30 -8.15 8.29
CA GLY A 195 3.57 -8.31 9.73
C GLY A 195 4.26 -9.62 10.14
N ILE A 196 4.46 -10.58 9.24
CA ILE A 196 5.08 -11.88 9.58
C ILE A 196 6.61 -11.93 9.46
N GLY A 197 7.23 -10.85 8.95
CA GLY A 197 8.69 -10.74 8.83
C GLY A 197 9.39 -10.81 10.20
N LYS A 198 10.70 -11.12 10.21
CA LYS A 198 11.50 -11.14 11.45
C LYS A 198 11.61 -9.77 12.12
N LYS A 199 11.61 -8.71 11.30
CA LYS A 199 11.78 -7.31 11.66
C LYS A 199 10.71 -6.45 10.96
N SER A 200 9.47 -6.93 10.94
CA SER A 200 8.32 -6.17 10.42
C SER A 200 8.15 -4.84 11.15
N PRO A 201 7.57 -3.81 10.52
CA PRO A 201 7.26 -2.55 11.18
C PRO A 201 6.43 -2.72 12.47
N ASP A 202 6.45 -1.76 13.39
CA ASP A 202 5.61 -1.81 14.59
C ASP A 202 4.15 -1.49 14.27
N TYR A 203 3.95 -0.50 13.40
CA TYR A 203 2.64 -0.03 12.98
C TYR A 203 2.52 0.03 11.46
N LEU A 204 1.34 -0.35 10.98
CA LEU A 204 0.87 -0.14 9.62
C LEU A 204 -0.26 0.89 9.65
N ILE A 205 -0.19 1.89 8.77
CA ILE A 205 -1.23 2.89 8.57
C ILE A 205 -1.68 2.81 7.12
N THR A 206 -2.98 2.70 6.88
CA THR A 206 -3.53 2.59 5.52
C THR A 206 -4.98 3.12 5.48
N PRO A 207 -5.38 3.81 4.40
CA PRO A 207 -6.78 4.06 4.11
C PRO A 207 -7.44 2.82 3.50
N GLN A 208 -8.77 2.80 3.47
CA GLN A 208 -9.51 1.85 2.63
C GLN A 208 -9.41 2.23 1.15
N ILE A 209 -9.68 3.51 0.86
CA ILE A 209 -9.56 4.12 -0.47
C ILE A 209 -8.77 5.42 -0.28
N SER A 210 -7.73 5.61 -1.08
CA SER A 210 -7.02 6.89 -1.15
C SER A 210 -7.71 7.82 -2.15
N PRO A 211 -7.73 9.13 -1.90
CA PRO A 211 -8.12 10.08 -2.93
C PRO A 211 -7.05 10.10 -4.04
N ILE A 212 -7.41 10.48 -5.27
CA ILE A 212 -6.45 10.52 -6.39
C ILE A 212 -5.26 11.44 -6.09
N GLU A 213 -5.47 12.50 -5.31
CA GLU A 213 -4.42 13.44 -4.92
C GLU A 213 -3.47 12.91 -3.84
N GLY A 214 -3.70 11.69 -3.32
CA GLY A 214 -2.94 11.11 -2.21
C GLY A 214 -3.31 11.68 -0.84
N LEU A 215 -2.59 11.23 0.19
CA LEU A 215 -2.76 11.73 1.55
C LEU A 215 -2.35 13.21 1.68
N PRO A 216 -2.89 13.95 2.65
CA PRO A 216 -2.58 15.37 2.83
C PRO A 216 -1.17 15.57 3.41
N TYR A 217 -0.14 15.52 2.56
CA TYR A 217 1.26 15.64 2.97
C TYR A 217 1.54 16.90 3.78
N LYS A 218 0.87 18.03 3.52
CA LYS A 218 0.95 19.23 4.37
C LYS A 218 0.67 18.93 5.84
N THR A 219 -0.39 18.17 6.13
CA THR A 219 -0.74 17.76 7.50
C THR A 219 0.29 16.82 8.11
N ILE A 220 0.91 15.93 7.31
CA ILE A 220 1.99 15.06 7.76
C ILE A 220 3.22 15.90 8.13
N MET A 221 3.59 16.86 7.29
CA MET A 221 4.74 17.76 7.50
C MET A 221 4.54 18.66 8.72
N GLU A 222 3.34 19.23 8.90
CA GLU A 222 2.95 20.00 10.09
C GLU A 222 3.09 19.16 11.36
N LEU A 223 2.62 17.91 11.36
CA LEU A 223 2.77 17.03 12.52
C LEU A 223 4.25 16.73 12.81
N LEU A 224 5.05 16.41 11.80
CA LEU A 224 6.48 16.16 11.97
C LEU A 224 7.23 17.38 12.53
N ARG A 225 6.82 18.58 12.13
CA ARG A 225 7.32 19.85 12.67
C ARG A 225 6.97 20.03 14.15
N GLU A 226 5.76 19.66 14.55
CA GLU A 226 5.29 19.79 15.95
C GLU A 226 5.78 18.68 16.88
N THR A 227 6.26 17.56 16.33
CA THR A 227 6.57 16.36 17.11
C THR A 227 7.78 16.56 18.03
N SER A 228 7.68 16.05 19.26
CA SER A 228 8.71 16.16 20.28
C SER A 228 9.33 14.80 20.64
N ASN A 229 10.54 14.80 21.23
CA ASN A 229 11.21 13.57 21.68
C ASN A 229 10.45 12.80 22.79
N LYS A 230 9.41 13.39 23.38
CA LYS A 230 8.60 12.79 24.45
C LYS A 230 7.47 11.91 23.92
N ASP A 231 7.13 12.04 22.65
CA ASP A 231 6.05 11.29 22.03
C ASP A 231 6.50 9.84 21.78
N ASN A 232 5.72 8.87 22.29
CA ASN A 232 5.92 7.48 21.91
C ASN A 232 5.29 7.21 20.53
N ILE A 233 5.78 6.18 19.83
CA ILE A 233 5.38 5.86 18.44
C ILE A 233 3.86 5.62 18.33
N ASN A 234 3.23 5.00 19.34
CA ASN A 234 1.78 4.75 19.36
C ASN A 234 0.99 6.06 19.38
N THR A 235 1.38 7.01 20.24
CA THR A 235 0.76 8.33 20.32
C THR A 235 0.95 9.08 19.01
N PHE A 236 2.16 9.06 18.44
CA PHE A 236 2.42 9.68 17.14
C PHE A 236 1.53 9.08 16.02
N ALA A 237 1.46 7.75 15.90
CA ALA A 237 0.65 7.07 14.89
C ALA A 237 -0.86 7.40 15.03
N LYS A 238 -1.38 7.45 16.27
CA LYS A 238 -2.78 7.86 16.53
C LYS A 238 -3.04 9.31 16.15
N THR A 239 -2.14 10.21 16.53
CA THR A 239 -2.26 11.64 16.21
C THR A 239 -2.17 11.89 14.70
N LEU A 240 -1.29 11.17 14.00
CA LEU A 240 -1.16 11.21 12.55
C LEU A 240 -2.48 10.85 11.86
N VAL A 241 -3.06 9.70 12.21
CA VAL A 241 -4.35 9.29 11.64
C VAL A 241 -5.47 10.25 12.01
N TYR A 242 -5.56 10.69 13.27
CA TYR A 242 -6.58 11.66 13.69
C TYR A 242 -6.51 12.97 12.89
N LYS A 243 -5.31 13.53 12.69
CA LYS A 243 -5.15 14.77 11.91
C LYS A 243 -5.48 14.56 10.43
N ILE A 244 -5.04 13.45 9.83
CA ILE A 244 -5.36 13.13 8.43
C ILE A 244 -6.87 12.92 8.25
N ASP A 245 -7.51 12.12 9.08
CA ASP A 245 -8.96 11.86 9.03
C ASP A 245 -9.75 13.17 9.16
N LYS A 246 -9.33 14.07 10.05
CA LYS A 246 -9.95 15.39 10.19
C LYS A 246 -9.82 16.23 8.90
N THR A 247 -8.66 16.21 8.26
CA THR A 247 -8.44 16.90 6.96
C THR A 247 -9.26 16.27 5.84
N LEU A 248 -9.42 14.94 5.84
CA LEU A 248 -10.13 14.17 4.83
C LEU A 248 -11.62 13.95 5.11
N ASN A 249 -12.16 14.44 6.24
CA ASN A 249 -13.53 14.17 6.67
C ASN A 249 -14.59 14.49 5.59
N LYS A 250 -14.39 15.59 4.83
CA LYS A 250 -15.27 15.95 3.70
C LYS A 250 -15.31 14.89 2.59
N LYS A 251 -14.24 14.10 2.43
CA LYS A 251 -14.12 13.02 1.45
C LYS A 251 -14.61 11.66 1.99
N LYS A 252 -15.04 11.58 3.26
CA LYS A 252 -15.44 10.34 3.95
C LYS A 252 -14.39 9.23 3.92
N ILE A 253 -13.11 9.61 3.79
CA ILE A 253 -11.98 8.69 3.83
C ILE A 253 -11.49 8.61 5.27
N LYS A 254 -11.34 7.38 5.77
CA LYS A 254 -10.78 7.09 7.09
C LYS A 254 -9.57 6.20 6.98
N LEU A 255 -8.52 6.56 7.69
CA LEU A 255 -7.33 5.75 7.85
C LEU A 255 -7.51 4.81 9.06
N LYS A 256 -6.88 3.64 8.98
CA LYS A 256 -6.81 2.70 10.09
C LYS A 256 -5.36 2.48 10.47
N VAL A 257 -5.14 2.24 11.76
CA VAL A 257 -3.83 1.91 12.33
C VAL A 257 -3.86 0.48 12.84
N PHE A 258 -2.90 -0.33 12.40
CA PHE A 258 -2.73 -1.72 12.81
C PHE A 258 -1.37 -1.89 13.48
N ARG A 259 -1.34 -2.51 14.66
CA ARG A 259 -0.12 -3.00 15.31
C ARG A 259 0.23 -4.35 14.69
N LEU A 260 1.40 -4.44 14.07
CA LEU A 260 1.87 -5.67 13.44
C LEU A 260 2.51 -6.60 14.49
N ASN A 261 1.65 -7.31 15.23
CA ASN A 261 2.08 -8.32 16.18
C ASN A 261 2.08 -9.71 15.53
N LYS A 262 3.27 -10.25 15.29
CA LYS A 262 3.45 -11.55 14.62
C LYS A 262 2.65 -12.70 15.25
N PHE A 263 2.59 -12.79 16.58
CA PHE A 263 1.83 -13.85 17.26
C PHE A 263 0.34 -13.73 16.98
N LEU A 264 -0.24 -12.53 17.14
CA LEU A 264 -1.65 -12.29 16.86
C LEU A 264 -1.98 -12.52 15.38
N LEU A 265 -1.09 -12.14 14.46
CA LEU A 265 -1.29 -12.37 13.02
C LEU A 265 -1.28 -13.87 12.68
N ILE A 266 -0.36 -14.65 13.27
CA ILE A 266 -0.36 -16.11 13.13
C ILE A 266 -1.66 -16.71 13.67
N LEU A 267 -2.09 -16.29 14.85
CA LEU A 267 -3.36 -16.74 15.43
C LEU A 267 -4.55 -16.38 14.53
N THR A 268 -4.60 -15.15 14.01
CA THR A 268 -5.61 -14.71 13.04
C THR A 268 -5.63 -15.61 11.81
N LYS A 269 -4.49 -15.94 11.19
CA LYS A 269 -4.44 -16.87 10.04
C LYS A 269 -5.02 -18.24 10.40
N ILE A 270 -4.61 -18.81 11.53
CA ILE A 270 -5.09 -20.12 12.00
C ILE A 270 -6.61 -20.09 12.20
N THR A 271 -7.13 -19.05 12.85
CA THR A 271 -8.57 -18.92 13.10
C THR A 271 -9.36 -18.72 11.81
N ILE A 272 -8.86 -17.94 10.85
CA ILE A 272 -9.46 -17.82 9.52
C ILE A 272 -9.49 -19.18 8.83
N SER A 273 -8.40 -19.96 8.88
CA SER A 273 -8.34 -21.31 8.34
C SER A 273 -9.39 -22.24 8.96
N ASN A 274 -9.59 -22.18 10.29
CA ASN A 274 -10.62 -22.96 10.97
C ASN A 274 -12.04 -22.53 10.58
N ILE A 275 -12.31 -21.22 10.49
CA ILE A 275 -13.59 -20.69 10.02
C ILE A 275 -13.86 -21.15 8.58
N SER A 276 -12.83 -21.13 7.71
CA SER A 276 -12.93 -21.58 6.33
C SER A 276 -13.38 -23.04 6.23
N LYS A 277 -12.80 -23.93 7.05
CA LYS A 277 -13.21 -25.35 7.11
C LYS A 277 -14.69 -25.50 7.47
N LEU A 278 -15.15 -24.71 8.44
CA LEU A 278 -16.55 -24.75 8.87
C LEU A 278 -17.49 -24.18 7.80
N ILE A 279 -17.13 -23.06 7.15
CA ILE A 279 -17.88 -22.50 6.02
C ILE A 279 -18.05 -23.54 4.91
N ILE A 280 -16.97 -24.21 4.52
CA ILE A 280 -16.99 -25.25 3.47
C ILE A 280 -17.85 -26.43 3.90
N LYS A 281 -17.70 -26.90 5.14
CA LYS A 281 -18.45 -28.04 5.69
C LYS A 281 -19.96 -27.74 5.77
N ASP A 282 -20.33 -26.54 6.21
CA ASP A 282 -21.71 -26.15 6.46
C ASP A 282 -22.40 -25.57 5.21
N GLY A 283 -21.66 -25.39 4.10
CA GLY A 283 -22.18 -24.82 2.86
C GLY A 283 -22.55 -23.34 2.96
N VAL A 284 -21.84 -22.56 3.79
CA VAL A 284 -22.16 -21.14 4.03
C VAL A 284 -21.71 -20.28 2.84
N ASP A 285 -22.64 -19.52 2.28
CA ASP A 285 -22.36 -18.56 1.22
C ASP A 285 -22.06 -17.17 1.81
N ILE A 286 -20.78 -16.89 2.06
CA ILE A 286 -20.35 -15.57 2.58
C ILE A 286 -20.33 -14.47 1.51
N LYS A 287 -20.50 -14.79 0.21
CA LYS A 287 -20.51 -13.78 -0.86
C LYS A 287 -21.68 -12.80 -0.71
N LYS A 288 -22.75 -13.20 -0.03
CA LYS A 288 -23.88 -12.34 0.36
C LYS A 288 -23.47 -11.14 1.23
N TYR A 289 -22.29 -11.17 1.83
CA TYR A 289 -21.75 -10.11 2.68
C TYR A 289 -20.64 -9.29 1.99
N ALA A 290 -20.34 -9.58 0.72
CA ALA A 290 -19.32 -8.87 -0.04
C ALA A 290 -19.81 -7.50 -0.49
N THR A 291 -18.94 -6.51 -0.34
CA THR A 291 -19.13 -5.19 -0.93
C THR A 291 -18.29 -5.12 -2.19
N LYS A 292 -18.95 -4.89 -3.32
CA LYS A 292 -18.25 -4.61 -4.57
C LYS A 292 -17.68 -3.20 -4.51
N LEU A 293 -16.35 -3.10 -4.42
CA LEU A 293 -15.66 -1.80 -4.46
C LEU A 293 -15.27 -1.49 -5.89
N ASP A 294 -15.96 -0.51 -6.46
CA ASP A 294 -15.79 0.04 -7.82
C ASP A 294 -15.78 -1.02 -8.96
N LYS A 295 -15.93 -0.56 -10.22
CA LYS A 295 -15.90 -1.42 -11.42
C LYS A 295 -14.52 -1.48 -12.08
N GLY A 296 -13.55 -0.71 -11.59
CA GLY A 296 -12.17 -0.80 -12.06
C GLY A 296 -11.48 -2.06 -11.51
N PHE A 297 -10.84 -2.85 -12.37
CA PHE A 297 -9.88 -3.87 -11.95
C PHE A 297 -8.80 -3.25 -11.04
N PRO A 298 -8.45 -3.96 -9.96
CA PRO A 298 -9.14 -5.18 -9.56
C PRO A 298 -10.48 -4.82 -8.94
N ALA A 299 -11.56 -5.37 -9.52
CA ALA A 299 -12.85 -5.41 -8.86
C ALA A 299 -12.63 -6.42 -7.72
N ILE A 300 -11.96 -5.94 -6.66
CA ILE A 300 -11.70 -6.72 -5.48
C ILE A 300 -13.02 -6.68 -4.75
N ASP A 301 -13.77 -7.77 -4.89
CA ASP A 301 -14.89 -8.02 -4.00
C ASP A 301 -14.31 -8.16 -2.59
N LEU A 302 -14.56 -7.14 -1.77
CA LEU A 302 -14.11 -7.06 -0.40
C LEU A 302 -15.28 -7.34 0.53
N CYS A 303 -15.13 -8.32 1.40
CA CYS A 303 -16.01 -8.47 2.54
C CYS A 303 -15.46 -7.71 3.74
N ASP A 304 -16.30 -6.94 4.43
CA ASP A 304 -15.98 -6.47 5.78
C ASP A 304 -15.86 -7.71 6.68
N LEU A 305 -14.66 -7.92 7.22
CA LEU A 305 -14.35 -9.13 7.97
C LEU A 305 -15.23 -9.23 9.22
N ILE A 306 -15.50 -8.12 9.92
CA ILE A 306 -16.35 -8.14 11.11
C ILE A 306 -17.81 -8.40 10.73
N ASN A 307 -18.28 -7.89 9.59
CA ASN A 307 -19.61 -8.20 9.08
C ASN A 307 -19.77 -9.70 8.79
N ILE A 308 -18.77 -10.35 8.18
CA ILE A 308 -18.76 -11.82 8.07
C ILE A 308 -18.90 -12.45 9.46
N LEU A 309 -18.06 -12.06 10.42
CA LEU A 309 -18.08 -12.67 11.76
C LEU A 309 -19.37 -12.42 12.54
N ASN A 310 -20.14 -11.36 12.22
CA ASN A 310 -21.45 -11.08 12.81
C ASN A 310 -22.54 -12.00 12.27
N ASN A 311 -22.41 -12.47 11.03
CA ASN A 311 -23.41 -13.30 10.37
C ASN A 311 -23.10 -14.81 10.44
N LEU A 312 -21.89 -15.19 10.89
CA LEU A 312 -21.51 -16.59 11.11
C LEU A 312 -21.96 -17.09 12.49
N THR A 313 -23.12 -17.74 12.57
CA THR A 313 -23.69 -18.29 13.82
C THR A 313 -24.11 -19.78 13.72
N SER A 314 -23.57 -20.52 12.75
CA SER A 314 -24.05 -21.88 12.43
C SER A 314 -23.79 -22.96 13.49
N SER A 315 -22.72 -22.84 14.29
CA SER A 315 -22.34 -23.86 15.28
C SER A 315 -21.55 -23.30 16.47
N PHE A 316 -21.47 -24.06 17.57
CA PHE A 316 -20.67 -23.70 18.74
C PHE A 316 -19.18 -23.48 18.40
N PHE A 317 -18.61 -24.35 17.55
CA PHE A 317 -17.23 -24.18 17.07
C PHE A 317 -17.06 -22.93 16.22
N MET A 318 -18.07 -22.57 15.41
CA MET A 318 -18.06 -21.31 14.67
C MET A 318 -18.01 -20.12 15.63
N LEU A 319 -18.87 -20.10 16.65
CA LEU A 319 -18.90 -19.04 17.67
C LEU A 319 -17.56 -18.87 18.40
N ILE A 320 -16.90 -19.97 18.76
CA ILE A 320 -15.57 -19.92 19.39
C ILE A 320 -14.55 -19.27 18.45
N ASN A 321 -14.48 -19.72 17.18
CA ASN A 321 -13.50 -19.20 16.24
C ASN A 321 -13.80 -17.73 15.89
N THR A 322 -15.06 -17.33 15.71
CA THR A 322 -15.40 -15.93 15.45
C THR A 322 -15.08 -15.05 16.66
N PHE A 323 -15.27 -15.54 17.89
CA PHE A 323 -14.85 -14.84 19.11
C PHE A 323 -13.33 -14.66 19.17
N ILE A 324 -12.54 -15.72 18.98
CA ILE A 324 -11.07 -15.65 18.96
C ILE A 324 -10.59 -14.65 17.92
N LEU A 325 -11.16 -14.69 16.71
CA LEU A 325 -10.78 -13.79 15.64
C LEU A 325 -11.11 -12.33 15.96
N ARG A 326 -12.28 -12.04 16.55
CA ARG A 326 -12.63 -10.69 17.03
C ARG A 326 -11.65 -10.17 18.07
N VAL A 327 -11.22 -11.03 19.01
CA VAL A 327 -10.21 -10.68 20.01
C VAL A 327 -8.89 -10.33 19.32
N CYS A 328 -8.42 -11.16 18.38
CA CYS A 328 -7.19 -10.88 17.64
C CYS A 328 -7.28 -9.55 16.88
N ILE A 329 -8.38 -9.33 16.15
CA ILE A 329 -8.62 -8.09 15.40
C ILE A 329 -8.61 -6.88 16.34
N LYS A 330 -9.25 -6.96 17.51
CA LYS A 330 -9.26 -5.87 18.50
C LYS A 330 -7.86 -5.51 19.01
N PHE A 331 -6.94 -6.47 19.11
CA PHE A 331 -5.57 -6.21 19.56
C PHE A 331 -4.64 -5.78 18.41
N ILE A 332 -4.91 -6.22 17.19
CA ILE A 332 -4.18 -5.78 15.99
C ILE A 332 -4.61 -4.36 15.62
N GLN A 333 -5.91 -4.08 15.57
CA GLN A 333 -6.43 -2.76 15.25
C GLN A 333 -6.28 -1.83 16.45
N VAL A 334 -5.53 -0.75 16.26
CA VAL A 334 -5.32 0.24 17.29
C VAL A 334 -6.57 1.08 17.42
N ALA A 335 -7.17 1.09 18.62
CA ALA A 335 -8.31 1.95 18.91
C ALA A 335 -7.96 3.43 18.70
N LEU A 336 -8.68 4.06 17.79
CA LEU A 336 -8.69 5.50 17.55
C LEU A 336 -9.80 6.14 18.40
N TYR A 337 -9.78 7.47 18.52
CA TYR A 337 -10.85 8.19 19.22
C TYR A 337 -12.21 7.87 18.58
N GLU A 338 -13.19 7.49 19.40
CA GLU A 338 -14.56 7.25 18.95
C GLU A 338 -15.14 8.56 18.40
N ASP A 339 -15.42 8.59 17.09
CA ASP A 339 -16.25 9.62 16.53
C ASP A 339 -17.71 9.29 16.90
N LYS A 340 -18.40 10.19 17.61
CA LYS A 340 -19.80 10.01 18.04
C LYS A 340 -20.80 10.07 16.87
N SER A 341 -20.32 10.05 15.63
CA SER A 341 -21.15 10.05 14.44
C SER A 341 -21.68 8.63 14.19
N ASN A 342 -23.02 8.46 14.19
CA ASN A 342 -23.76 7.20 13.97
C ASN A 342 -23.61 6.62 12.55
N VAL A 343 -22.48 6.84 11.88
CA VAL A 343 -22.18 6.10 10.65
C VAL A 343 -21.86 4.68 11.05
N VAL A 344 -22.54 3.70 10.47
CA VAL A 344 -22.13 2.29 10.52
C VAL A 344 -20.76 2.22 9.85
N ASP A 345 -19.72 2.48 10.64
CA ASP A 345 -18.34 2.43 10.19
C ASP A 345 -18.06 0.96 9.92
N SER A 346 -17.89 0.58 8.65
CA SER A 346 -17.17 -0.65 8.34
C SER A 346 -15.92 -0.64 9.22
N ASN A 347 -15.59 -1.75 9.88
CA ASN A 347 -14.47 -1.76 10.84
C ASN A 347 -13.13 -1.44 10.15
N GLY A 348 -13.13 -1.41 8.82
CA GLY A 348 -12.02 -0.98 7.97
C GLY A 348 -10.97 -2.07 7.83
N LEU A 349 -11.38 -3.32 8.04
CA LEU A 349 -10.59 -4.51 7.85
C LEU A 349 -11.33 -5.45 6.91
N PHE A 350 -10.72 -5.76 5.78
CA PHE A 350 -11.35 -6.51 4.70
C PHE A 350 -10.68 -7.87 4.49
N ILE A 351 -11.39 -8.79 3.84
CA ILE A 351 -10.85 -10.05 3.34
C ILE A 351 -11.34 -10.27 1.91
N PHE A 352 -10.51 -10.89 1.09
CA PHE A 352 -10.82 -11.10 -0.32
C PHE A 352 -11.88 -12.17 -0.55
N THR A 353 -12.90 -11.89 -1.38
CA THR A 353 -13.99 -12.84 -1.71
C THR A 353 -14.49 -12.67 -3.15
N PRO A 354 -13.73 -13.10 -4.17
CA PRO A 354 -14.09 -12.84 -5.57
C PRO A 354 -15.24 -13.71 -6.10
N ASP A 355 -15.78 -13.30 -7.23
CA ASP A 355 -16.40 -14.22 -8.20
C ASP A 355 -15.39 -15.31 -8.64
N ASN A 356 -15.85 -16.56 -8.76
CA ASN A 356 -15.02 -17.70 -9.15
C ASN A 356 -14.34 -17.52 -10.52
N ASN A 357 -15.00 -16.81 -11.45
CA ASN A 357 -14.43 -16.54 -12.77
C ASN A 357 -13.25 -15.56 -12.68
N TYR A 358 -13.35 -14.58 -11.78
CA TYR A 358 -12.31 -13.60 -11.57
C TYR A 358 -11.11 -14.20 -10.84
N PHE A 359 -11.35 -15.04 -9.82
CA PHE A 359 -10.27 -15.65 -9.04
C PHE A 359 -9.23 -16.37 -9.90
N LYS A 360 -9.66 -17.09 -10.95
CA LYS A 360 -8.74 -17.82 -11.85
C LYS A 360 -7.68 -16.92 -12.51
N LEU A 361 -7.99 -15.66 -12.79
CA LEU A 361 -7.05 -14.71 -13.41
C LEU A 361 -5.93 -14.28 -12.46
N ILE A 362 -6.20 -14.36 -11.16
CA ILE A 362 -5.36 -13.74 -10.11
C ILE A 362 -4.96 -14.75 -9.01
N GLU A 363 -5.35 -16.02 -9.14
CA GLU A 363 -5.01 -17.12 -8.23
C GLU A 363 -3.49 -17.23 -8.05
N LYS A 364 -2.70 -16.94 -9.11
CA LYS A 364 -1.24 -16.93 -9.05
C LYS A 364 -0.65 -15.90 -8.07
N TYR A 365 -1.32 -14.75 -7.87
CA TYR A 365 -0.88 -13.74 -6.90
C TYR A 365 -1.26 -14.16 -5.49
N TYR A 366 -2.50 -14.62 -5.32
CA TYR A 366 -3.02 -15.02 -4.02
C TYR A 366 -2.25 -16.23 -3.47
N SER A 367 -2.03 -17.26 -4.29
CA SER A 367 -1.36 -18.50 -3.90
C SER A 367 0.08 -18.31 -3.42
N LYS A 368 0.78 -17.26 -3.89
CA LYS A 368 2.16 -16.95 -3.49
C LYS A 368 2.29 -16.29 -2.11
N MET A 369 1.19 -15.89 -1.48
CA MET A 369 1.23 -15.23 -0.19
C MET A 369 1.55 -16.20 0.94
N SER A 370 2.23 -15.72 1.97
CA SER A 370 2.42 -16.50 3.19
C SER A 370 1.11 -16.66 3.98
N PHE A 371 0.12 -15.82 3.66
CA PHE A 371 -1.25 -15.94 4.16
C PHE A 371 -1.96 -17.21 3.68
N THR A 372 -1.63 -17.75 2.48
CA THR A 372 -2.29 -18.96 1.94
C THR A 372 -1.68 -20.24 2.46
N ASP A 373 -0.39 -20.23 2.82
CA ASP A 373 0.30 -21.35 3.44
C ASP A 373 -0.48 -21.90 4.64
N ASN A 374 -0.85 -23.18 4.59
CA ASN A 374 -1.65 -23.88 5.59
C ASN A 374 -2.99 -23.18 5.97
N ASN A 375 -3.53 -22.37 5.07
CA ASN A 375 -4.78 -21.64 5.28
C ASN A 375 -5.89 -22.16 4.36
N LYS A 376 -6.99 -22.62 4.95
CA LYS A 376 -8.11 -23.20 4.19
C LYS A 376 -8.99 -22.17 3.46
N TRP A 377 -8.73 -20.88 3.62
CA TRP A 377 -9.46 -19.83 2.91
C TRP A 377 -9.34 -19.95 1.39
N ILE A 378 -8.16 -20.27 0.86
CA ILE A 378 -7.94 -20.42 -0.58
C ILE A 378 -8.84 -21.50 -1.22
N PHE A 379 -9.18 -22.56 -0.47
CA PHE A 379 -10.08 -23.62 -0.93
C PHE A 379 -11.52 -23.12 -1.05
N TYR A 380 -11.94 -22.28 -0.12
CA TYR A 380 -13.23 -21.59 -0.21
C TYR A 380 -13.26 -20.70 -1.47
N LEU A 381 -12.22 -19.90 -1.70
CA LEU A 381 -12.13 -19.02 -2.88
C LEU A 381 -12.10 -19.80 -4.19
N SER A 382 -11.37 -20.91 -4.25
CA SER A 382 -11.19 -21.68 -5.49
C SER A 382 -12.35 -22.64 -5.79
N GLY A 383 -13.23 -22.91 -4.82
CA GLY A 383 -14.23 -23.98 -4.89
C GLY A 383 -13.62 -25.38 -5.07
N LYS A 384 -12.32 -25.54 -4.79
CA LYS A 384 -11.61 -26.84 -4.93
C LYS A 384 -11.88 -27.67 -3.69
N LYS A 385 -11.86 -29.00 -3.84
CA LYS A 385 -12.03 -29.91 -2.71
C LYS A 385 -10.86 -29.78 -1.73
N ASP A 386 -11.15 -30.00 -0.46
CA ASP A 386 -10.22 -29.77 0.66
C ASP A 386 -8.96 -30.67 0.64
N ASN A 387 -8.95 -31.68 -0.24
CA ASN A 387 -7.85 -32.61 -0.51
C ASN A 387 -6.91 -32.16 -1.65
N CYS A 388 -7.21 -31.05 -2.34
CA CYS A 388 -6.28 -30.46 -3.29
C CYS A 388 -5.05 -29.91 -2.54
N ARG A 389 -3.85 -30.12 -3.06
CA ARG A 389 -2.65 -29.44 -2.54
C ARG A 389 -2.50 -28.12 -3.28
N PHE A 390 -2.47 -27.02 -2.54
CA PHE A 390 -1.78 -25.83 -2.99
C PHE A 390 -0.33 -26.01 -2.56
N ASP A 391 0.62 -25.60 -3.39
CA ASP A 391 2.03 -25.66 -3.00
C ASP A 391 2.21 -24.85 -1.71
N ASP A 392 2.70 -25.49 -0.66
CA ASP A 392 3.19 -24.77 0.51
C ASP A 392 4.38 -23.95 0.01
N ILE A 393 4.19 -22.64 -0.14
CA ILE A 393 5.26 -21.73 -0.51
C ILE A 393 5.82 -21.20 0.81
N PRO A 394 6.91 -21.79 1.36
CA PRO A 394 7.50 -21.28 2.57
C PRO A 394 7.92 -19.83 2.35
N PHE A 395 7.72 -18.98 3.37
CA PHE A 395 8.17 -17.59 3.32
C PHE A 395 9.66 -17.54 2.92
N LYS A 396 9.94 -16.96 1.75
CA LYS A 396 11.32 -16.81 1.25
C LYS A 396 11.82 -15.42 1.63
N TYR A 397 12.92 -15.37 2.40
CA TYR A 397 13.62 -14.13 2.76
C TYR A 397 14.52 -13.59 1.62
N THR A 398 14.44 -14.15 0.41
CA THR A 398 15.12 -13.64 -0.80
C THR A 398 14.26 -12.56 -1.45
N LEU A 399 14.89 -11.48 -1.94
CA LEU A 399 14.15 -10.44 -2.66
C LEU A 399 13.48 -11.08 -3.88
N PRO A 400 12.15 -11.07 -3.97
CA PRO A 400 11.48 -11.57 -5.15
C PRO A 400 11.66 -10.55 -6.29
N LEU A 401 11.56 -11.03 -7.53
CA LEU A 401 11.38 -10.15 -8.67
C LEU A 401 9.98 -9.51 -8.61
N PRO A 402 9.80 -8.32 -9.20
CA PRO A 402 8.47 -7.76 -9.41
C PRO A 402 7.63 -8.67 -10.33
N GLU A 403 6.30 -8.58 -10.21
CA GLU A 403 5.38 -9.44 -10.98
C GLU A 403 4.79 -8.68 -12.17
N ASN A 404 4.69 -9.31 -13.34
CA ASN A 404 4.04 -8.72 -14.51
C ASN A 404 2.54 -8.57 -14.25
N MET A 405 1.98 -7.37 -14.39
CA MET A 405 0.56 -7.13 -14.16
C MET A 405 -0.32 -7.80 -15.22
N PRO A 406 -1.46 -8.40 -14.83
CA PRO A 406 -2.38 -8.99 -15.80
C PRO A 406 -2.93 -7.90 -16.73
N ILE A 407 -3.10 -8.22 -18.01
CA ILE A 407 -3.56 -7.23 -19.00
C ILE A 407 -4.91 -6.60 -18.63
N GLU A 408 -5.80 -7.39 -18.03
CA GLU A 408 -7.10 -6.92 -17.53
C GLU A 408 -6.96 -5.88 -16.40
N GLY A 409 -5.88 -5.96 -15.61
CA GLY A 409 -5.59 -4.96 -14.59
C GLY A 409 -4.94 -3.69 -15.11
N ILE A 410 -4.28 -3.77 -16.25
CA ILE A 410 -3.79 -2.58 -16.95
C ILE A 410 -4.99 -1.87 -17.61
N LYS A 411 -5.85 -2.66 -18.27
CA LYS A 411 -7.07 -2.20 -18.93
C LYS A 411 -8.02 -1.45 -18.02
N SER A 412 -8.20 -1.90 -16.78
CA SER A 412 -9.10 -1.23 -15.85
C SER A 412 -8.69 0.17 -15.44
N VAL A 413 -7.39 0.42 -15.34
CA VAL A 413 -6.88 1.75 -15.00
C VAL A 413 -7.35 2.71 -16.08
N ILE A 414 -7.23 2.32 -17.36
CA ILE A 414 -7.75 3.10 -18.48
C ILE A 414 -9.27 3.25 -18.40
N ILE A 415 -10.01 2.17 -18.13
CA ILE A 415 -11.48 2.18 -18.01
C ILE A 415 -11.95 3.10 -16.86
N SER A 416 -11.22 3.18 -15.74
CA SER A 416 -11.59 4.05 -14.62
C SER A 416 -11.62 5.54 -15.01
N TYR A 417 -10.81 5.94 -15.99
CA TYR A 417 -10.84 7.29 -16.57
C TYR A 417 -11.75 7.40 -17.80
N LYS A 418 -12.06 6.28 -18.46
CA LYS A 418 -12.83 6.20 -19.70
C LYS A 418 -13.85 5.06 -19.67
N PRO A 419 -14.94 5.17 -18.89
CA PRO A 419 -15.86 4.06 -18.64
C PRO A 419 -16.64 3.59 -19.88
N ASN A 420 -16.67 4.38 -20.95
CA ASN A 420 -17.44 4.11 -22.17
C ASN A 420 -16.60 3.62 -23.35
N LEU A 421 -15.31 3.28 -23.15
CA LEU A 421 -14.48 2.74 -24.23
C LEU A 421 -15.01 1.40 -24.73
N SER A 422 -14.97 1.19 -26.04
CA SER A 422 -15.14 -0.14 -26.61
C SER A 422 -13.91 -1.01 -26.33
N GLN A 423 -14.08 -2.33 -26.38
CA GLN A 423 -12.94 -3.26 -26.23
C GLN A 423 -11.89 -3.05 -27.32
N ASN A 424 -12.30 -2.64 -28.53
CA ASN A 424 -11.38 -2.38 -29.63
C ASN A 424 -10.53 -1.14 -29.35
N ASP A 425 -11.14 -0.04 -28.91
CA ASP A 425 -10.42 1.19 -28.57
C ASP A 425 -9.43 0.95 -27.41
N LEU A 426 -9.85 0.13 -26.45
CA LEU A 426 -8.99 -0.25 -25.33
C LEU A 426 -7.78 -1.06 -25.80
N ASN A 427 -7.95 -2.00 -26.73
CA ASN A 427 -6.83 -2.76 -27.30
C ASN A 427 -5.88 -1.85 -28.10
N VAL A 428 -6.40 -0.88 -28.87
CA VAL A 428 -5.56 0.10 -29.57
C VAL A 428 -4.71 0.90 -28.58
N ILE A 429 -5.29 1.37 -27.48
CA ILE A 429 -4.53 2.08 -26.43
C ILE A 429 -3.43 1.20 -25.84
N ILE A 430 -3.72 -0.08 -25.59
CA ILE A 430 -2.73 -1.05 -25.08
C ILE A 430 -1.59 -1.26 -26.08
N ASP A 431 -1.91 -1.35 -27.38
CA ASP A 431 -0.94 -1.50 -28.46
C ASP A 431 -0.05 -0.25 -28.58
N ASP A 432 -0.65 0.95 -28.53
CA ASP A 432 0.06 2.24 -28.58
C ASP A 432 1.04 2.40 -27.41
N LEU A 433 0.68 1.86 -26.23
CA LEU A 433 1.55 1.83 -25.05
C LEU A 433 2.60 0.70 -25.10
N GLY A 434 2.54 -0.18 -26.12
CA GLY A 434 3.47 -1.29 -26.30
C GLY A 434 3.25 -2.47 -25.34
N TRP A 435 2.07 -2.56 -24.71
CA TRP A 435 1.77 -3.52 -23.65
C TRP A 435 1.12 -4.83 -24.14
N SER A 436 0.81 -4.96 -25.43
CA SER A 436 0.08 -6.11 -25.98
C SER A 436 0.86 -7.42 -25.95
N ASP A 437 2.18 -7.36 -26.12
CA ASP A 437 3.06 -8.54 -26.07
C ASP A 437 3.19 -9.17 -24.68
N CYS A 438 2.75 -8.48 -23.62
CA CYS A 438 2.87 -8.98 -22.24
C CYS A 438 1.99 -10.17 -21.94
N THR A 439 0.98 -10.43 -22.79
CA THR A 439 0.12 -11.61 -22.74
C THR A 439 0.86 -12.92 -23.04
N LYS A 440 1.96 -12.88 -23.80
CA LYS A 440 2.77 -14.07 -24.15
C LYS A 440 3.74 -14.50 -23.03
N LEU A 441 3.95 -13.64 -22.03
CA LEU A 441 4.87 -13.84 -20.91
C LEU A 441 4.16 -14.17 -19.58
N GLN A 442 2.83 -14.27 -19.60
CA GLN A 442 1.96 -14.50 -18.44
C GLN A 442 1.45 -15.93 -18.38
#